data_AF-A0A936QEX1-F1
#
_entry.id   AF-A0A936QEX1-F1
#
_cell.length_a   1.000
_cell.length_b   1.000
_cell.length_c   1.000
_cell.angle_alpha   90.00
_cell.angle_beta   90.00
_cell.angle_gamma   90.00
#
_symmetry.space_group_name_H-M   'P 1'
#
loop_
_entity.id
_entity.type
_entity.pdbx_description
1 polymer ?
#
loop_
_entity_poly.entity_id
_entity_poly.type
_entity_poly.pdbx_seq_one_letter_code
_entity_poly.pdbx_strand_id
1 'polypeptide(L)'
;MWRHLSPPRGNWGRPLADAGGCGAPISPSGPKQLSRVIDALLGDPAWRARIASDSQGPRVGALGHSMGGYTVLALAGAKPDSARYGTHCAQHRAEDPIFCGMGKASTPSASPAAAMPALGDSRVRAVVALAPAGAMFMPTRSPR
;
A
#
# COMPACT_ATOMS: atom_id res chain seq x y z
N MET A 1 2.70 43.06 -1.68
CA MET A 1 3.58 41.88 -1.50
C MET A 1 2.71 40.65 -1.22
N TRP A 2 2.38 39.87 -2.24
CA TRP A 2 1.81 38.52 -2.07
C TRP A 2 2.70 37.57 -2.87
N ARG A 3 3.42 36.70 -2.15
CA ARG A 3 4.29 35.68 -2.76
C ARG A 3 3.39 34.49 -3.14
N HIS A 4 3.25 34.22 -4.43
CA HIS A 4 2.68 32.98 -4.93
C HIS A 4 3.56 31.81 -4.47
N LEU A 5 3.07 31.02 -3.50
CA LEU A 5 3.61 29.70 -3.22
C LEU A 5 2.99 28.73 -4.22
N SER A 6 3.75 28.36 -5.25
CA SER A 6 3.40 27.25 -6.13
C SER A 6 3.45 25.95 -5.32
N PRO A 7 2.38 25.12 -5.31
CA PRO A 7 2.44 23.80 -4.69
C PRO A 7 3.48 22.93 -5.41
N PRO A 8 4.16 22.01 -4.70
CA PRO A 8 5.10 21.10 -5.32
C PRO A 8 4.38 20.28 -6.41
N ARG A 9 4.99 20.21 -7.60
CA ARG A 9 4.48 19.42 -8.72
C ARG A 9 4.40 17.95 -8.29
N GLY A 10 3.21 17.51 -7.88
CA GLY A 10 2.93 16.10 -7.64
C GLY A 10 2.93 15.36 -8.98
N ASN A 11 3.42 14.12 -8.96
CA ASN A 11 3.60 13.29 -10.15
C ASN A 11 2.28 12.63 -10.61
N TRP A 12 1.19 13.41 -10.61
CA TRP A 12 -0.19 12.98 -10.84
C TRP A 12 -0.49 12.48 -12.26
N GLY A 13 0.54 12.44 -13.14
CA GLY A 13 0.41 12.07 -14.55
C GLY A 13 1.12 10.78 -14.96
N ARG A 14 1.62 9.96 -14.02
CA ARG A 14 2.20 8.66 -14.42
C ARG A 14 1.10 7.70 -14.88
N PRO A 15 1.22 7.09 -16.08
CA PRO A 15 0.30 6.06 -16.53
C PRO A 15 0.16 4.94 -15.49
N LEU A 16 -1.03 4.38 -15.32
CA LEU A 16 -1.25 3.18 -14.48
C LEU A 16 -0.33 2.01 -14.87
N ALA A 17 0.16 1.97 -16.11
CA ALA A 17 1.15 1.01 -16.59
C ALA A 17 2.52 1.11 -15.89
N ASP A 18 2.85 2.29 -15.35
CA ASP A 18 4.08 2.55 -14.60
C ASP A 18 3.95 2.24 -13.09
N ALA A 19 2.71 2.03 -12.63
CA ALA A 19 2.42 1.47 -11.33
C ALA A 19 2.43 -0.06 -11.51
N GLY A 20 3.55 -0.70 -11.20
CA GLY A 20 3.73 -2.14 -11.41
C GLY A 20 2.50 -2.96 -11.04
N GLY A 21 2.06 -3.83 -11.96
CA GLY A 21 0.89 -4.70 -11.74
C GLY A 21 1.11 -5.69 -10.60
N CYS A 22 0.10 -6.52 -10.33
CA CYS A 22 0.19 -7.54 -9.28
C CYS A 22 1.40 -8.46 -9.55
N GLY A 23 2.26 -8.69 -8.55
CA GLY A 23 3.47 -9.52 -8.70
C GLY A 23 4.74 -8.77 -9.16
N ALA A 24 4.66 -7.49 -9.50
CA ALA A 24 5.85 -6.65 -9.64
C ALA A 24 6.60 -6.52 -8.29
N PRO A 25 7.90 -6.16 -8.30
CA PRO A 25 8.63 -5.83 -7.08
C PRO A 25 7.83 -4.82 -6.25
N ILE A 26 7.80 -5.06 -4.95
CA ILE A 26 6.98 -4.27 -4.04
C ILE A 26 7.39 -2.79 -4.10
N SER A 27 6.44 -1.91 -4.46
CA SER A 27 6.68 -0.47 -4.44
C SER A 27 6.36 0.12 -3.06
N PRO A 28 7.32 0.83 -2.43
CA PRO A 28 7.08 1.55 -1.17
C PRO A 28 6.35 2.89 -1.37
N SER A 29 6.05 3.29 -2.61
CA SER A 29 5.55 4.64 -2.92
C SER A 29 4.19 4.93 -2.29
N GLY A 30 3.26 3.97 -2.31
CA GLY A 30 1.91 4.13 -1.76
C GLY A 30 1.91 4.45 -0.26
N PRO A 31 2.51 3.60 0.60
CA PRO A 31 2.58 3.87 2.04
C PRO A 31 3.30 5.19 2.35
N LYS A 32 4.42 5.48 1.66
CA LYS A 32 5.15 6.75 1.81
C LYS A 32 4.36 7.98 1.37
N GLN A 33 3.45 7.85 0.42
CA GLN A 33 2.56 8.94 0.02
C GLN A 33 1.49 9.18 1.09
N LEU A 34 0.91 8.12 1.66
CA LEU A 34 -0.05 8.24 2.77
C LEU A 34 0.59 8.88 4.01
N SER A 35 1.77 8.44 4.43
CA SER A 35 2.48 9.08 5.55
C SER A 35 2.73 10.57 5.32
N ARG A 36 3.08 10.97 4.09
CA ARG A 36 3.25 12.39 3.73
C ARG A 36 1.95 13.20 3.76
N VAL A 37 0.83 12.58 3.40
CA VAL A 37 -0.50 13.21 3.56
C VAL A 37 -0.81 13.41 5.05
N ILE A 38 -0.51 12.41 5.90
CA ILE A 38 -0.68 12.52 7.35
C ILE A 38 0.22 13.64 7.91
N ASP A 39 1.49 13.72 7.47
CA ASP A 39 2.40 14.81 7.86
C ASP A 39 1.82 16.18 7.51
N ALA A 40 1.35 16.35 6.27
CA ALA A 40 0.80 17.62 5.79
C ALA A 40 -0.45 18.04 6.57
N LEU A 41 -1.38 17.10 6.81
CA LEU A 41 -2.63 17.38 7.53
C LEU A 41 -2.40 17.69 9.02
N LEU A 42 -1.46 16.99 9.65
CA LEU A 42 -1.14 17.21 11.07
C LEU A 42 -0.23 18.42 11.30
N GLY A 43 0.53 18.84 10.28
CA GLY A 43 1.40 20.02 10.30
C GLY A 43 0.69 21.33 9.99
N ASP A 44 -0.44 21.29 9.27
CA ASP A 44 -1.26 22.46 8.99
C ASP A 44 -2.18 22.79 10.20
N PRO A 45 -2.04 23.98 10.84
CA PRO A 45 -2.87 24.36 11.98
C PRO A 45 -4.38 24.33 11.72
N ALA A 46 -4.81 24.66 10.49
CA ALA A 46 -6.22 24.64 10.13
C ALA A 46 -6.77 23.21 10.10
N TRP A 47 -5.99 22.24 9.61
CA TRP A 47 -6.40 20.84 9.58
C TRP A 47 -6.21 20.15 10.93
N ARG A 48 -5.08 20.37 11.59
CA ARG A 48 -4.76 19.80 12.90
C ARG A 48 -5.85 20.07 13.94
N ALA A 49 -6.38 21.29 13.98
CA ALA A 49 -7.45 21.67 14.91
C ALA A 49 -8.78 20.93 14.67
N ARG A 50 -8.96 20.30 13.50
CA ARG A 50 -10.18 19.58 13.09
C ARG A 50 -10.03 18.06 13.17
N ILE A 51 -8.83 17.55 13.42
CA ILE A 51 -8.55 16.12 13.54
C ILE A 51 -8.66 15.73 15.01
N ALA A 52 -9.63 14.85 15.32
CA ALA A 52 -9.82 14.34 16.67
C ALA A 52 -8.54 13.68 17.19
N SER A 53 -8.23 13.90 18.47
CA SER A 53 -7.07 13.32 19.15
C SER A 53 -7.47 12.83 20.53
N ASP A 54 -6.75 11.83 21.05
CA ASP A 54 -6.87 11.35 22.42
C ASP A 54 -5.49 11.21 23.07
N SER A 55 -5.39 10.55 24.22
CA SER A 55 -4.13 10.34 24.95
C SER A 55 -3.08 9.54 24.15
N GLN A 56 -3.47 8.88 23.06
CA GLN A 56 -2.57 8.15 22.16
C GLN A 56 -2.20 8.96 20.91
N GLY A 57 -2.63 10.22 20.82
CA GLY A 57 -2.37 11.11 19.69
C GLY A 57 -3.55 11.23 18.71
N PRO A 58 -3.31 11.64 17.45
CA PRO A 58 -4.36 11.87 16.48
C PRO A 58 -5.07 10.56 16.11
N ARG A 59 -6.38 10.66 15.89
CA ARG A 59 -7.22 9.54 15.45
C ARG A 59 -7.16 9.44 13.93
N VAL A 60 -6.21 8.67 13.43
CA VAL A 60 -6.01 8.42 12.00
C VAL A 60 -6.33 6.97 11.69
N GLY A 61 -7.23 6.76 10.73
CA GLY A 61 -7.49 5.46 10.11
C GLY A 61 -7.26 5.52 8.60
N ALA A 62 -7.01 4.37 7.98
CA ALA A 62 -6.82 4.26 6.54
C ALA A 62 -7.74 3.20 5.93
N LEU A 63 -8.31 3.50 4.77
CA LEU A 63 -9.13 2.56 4.02
C LEU A 63 -8.56 2.40 2.62
N GLY A 64 -8.54 1.17 2.11
CA GLY A 64 -8.03 0.88 0.78
C GLY A 64 -8.75 -0.27 0.11
N HIS A 65 -8.99 -0.13 -1.21
CA HIS A 65 -9.55 -1.18 -2.06
C HIS A 65 -8.49 -1.77 -3.00
N SER A 66 -8.48 -3.08 -3.25
CA SER A 66 -7.54 -3.73 -4.20
C SER A 66 -6.06 -3.45 -3.85
N MET A 67 -5.28 -2.84 -4.75
CA MET A 67 -3.90 -2.39 -4.47
C MET A 67 -3.82 -1.31 -3.39
N GLY A 68 -4.89 -0.52 -3.21
CA GLY A 68 -5.05 0.35 -2.05
C GLY A 68 -5.18 -0.45 -0.75
N GLY A 69 -5.85 -1.61 -0.79
CA GLY A 69 -5.96 -2.54 0.34
C GLY A 69 -4.59 -3.08 0.77
N TYR A 70 -3.75 -3.46 -0.20
CA TYR A 70 -2.32 -3.76 0.04
C TYR A 70 -1.61 -2.59 0.72
N THR A 71 -1.85 -1.37 0.24
CA THR A 71 -1.15 -0.17 0.72
C THR A 71 -1.46 0.11 2.18
N VAL A 72 -2.74 0.04 2.58
CA VAL A 72 -3.13 0.27 3.97
C VAL A 72 -2.69 -0.86 4.90
N LEU A 73 -2.63 -2.11 4.43
CA LEU A 73 -2.05 -3.21 5.19
C LEU A 73 -0.55 -3.00 5.44
N ALA A 74 0.20 -2.60 4.41
CA ALA A 74 1.62 -2.28 4.55
C ALA A 74 1.86 -1.09 5.49
N LEU A 75 0.99 -0.08 5.43
CA LEU A 75 1.02 1.09 6.32
C LEU A 75 0.71 0.74 7.78
N ALA A 76 -0.05 -0.33 8.03
CA ALA A 76 -0.25 -0.90 9.37
C ALA A 76 0.92 -1.79 9.83
N GLY A 77 1.97 -1.93 9.03
CA GLY A 77 3.17 -2.72 9.35
C GLY A 77 3.16 -4.14 8.79
N ALA A 78 2.15 -4.53 7.99
CA ALA A 78 2.19 -5.82 7.30
C ALA A 78 3.34 -5.85 6.28
N LYS A 79 3.99 -7.01 6.15
CA LYS A 79 5.12 -7.20 5.24
C LYS A 79 4.67 -7.97 4.01
N PRO A 80 4.48 -7.31 2.86
CA PRO A 80 4.09 -7.99 1.64
C PRO A 80 5.26 -8.77 1.03
N ASP A 81 4.91 -9.84 0.33
CA ASP A 81 5.84 -10.69 -0.39
C ASP A 81 5.31 -10.97 -1.81
N SER A 82 6.01 -10.43 -2.80
CA SER A 82 5.64 -10.58 -4.22
C SER A 82 5.78 -12.03 -4.71
N ALA A 83 6.60 -12.86 -4.07
CA ALA A 83 6.73 -14.27 -4.45
C ALA A 83 5.41 -15.03 -4.21
N ARG A 84 4.65 -14.62 -3.18
CA ARG A 84 3.35 -15.23 -2.86
C ARG A 84 2.28 -14.99 -3.92
N TYR A 85 2.36 -13.89 -4.66
CA TYR A 85 1.51 -13.68 -5.83
C TYR A 85 1.72 -14.79 -6.87
N GLY A 86 2.99 -15.11 -7.17
CA GLY A 86 3.34 -16.18 -8.10
C GLY A 86 2.85 -17.55 -7.62
N THR A 87 3.06 -17.86 -6.34
CA THR A 87 2.57 -19.12 -5.74
C THR A 87 1.04 -19.22 -5.77
N HIS A 88 0.33 -18.17 -5.36
CA HIS A 88 -1.14 -18.12 -5.41
C HIS A 88 -1.66 -18.38 -6.81
N CYS A 89 -1.11 -17.69 -7.81
CA CYS A 89 -1.55 -17.85 -9.20
C CYS A 89 -1.08 -19.14 -9.87
N ALA A 90 -0.10 -19.85 -9.31
CA ALA A 90 0.20 -21.21 -9.73
C ALA A 90 -0.87 -22.21 -9.25
N GLN A 91 -1.46 -21.96 -8.07
CA GLN A 91 -2.39 -22.88 -7.42
C GLN A 91 -3.87 -22.57 -7.71
N HIS A 92 -4.24 -21.29 -7.81
CA HIS A 92 -5.64 -20.84 -7.80
C HIS A 92 -6.06 -20.06 -9.04
N ARG A 93 -5.32 -20.14 -10.16
CA ARG A 93 -5.64 -19.36 -11.37
C ARG A 93 -7.06 -19.57 -11.88
N ALA A 94 -7.60 -20.79 -11.78
CA ALA A 94 -8.95 -21.10 -12.22
C ALA A 94 -10.02 -20.45 -11.32
N GLU A 95 -9.74 -20.34 -10.03
CA GLU A 95 -10.63 -19.75 -9.01
C GLU A 95 -10.52 -18.22 -8.97
N ASP A 96 -9.35 -17.67 -9.32
CA ASP A 96 -9.05 -16.25 -9.26
C ASP A 96 -8.46 -15.69 -10.58
N PRO A 97 -9.18 -15.84 -11.71
CA PRO A 97 -8.64 -15.51 -13.02
C PRO A 97 -8.42 -14.00 -13.22
N ILE A 98 -9.23 -13.17 -12.55
CA ILE A 98 -9.13 -11.71 -12.65
C ILE A 98 -7.86 -11.23 -11.94
N PHE A 99 -7.63 -11.63 -10.68
CA PHE A 99 -6.42 -11.26 -9.95
C PHE A 99 -5.16 -11.78 -10.62
N CYS A 100 -5.18 -13.04 -11.07
CA CYS A 100 -4.04 -13.65 -11.73
C CYS A 100 -3.77 -13.14 -13.14
N GLY A 101 -4.75 -12.49 -13.78
CA GLY A 101 -4.58 -11.77 -15.05
C GLY A 101 -4.08 -10.33 -14.89
N MET A 102 -4.20 -9.74 -13.70
CA MET A 102 -3.76 -8.35 -13.42
C MET A 102 -2.25 -8.20 -13.19
N GLY A 103 -1.54 -9.32 -13.01
CA GLY A 103 -0.10 -9.31 -12.87
C GLY A 103 0.63 -9.68 -14.14
N LYS A 104 1.85 -9.16 -14.29
CA LYS A 104 2.80 -9.85 -15.17
C LYS A 104 3.15 -11.16 -14.47
N ALA A 105 3.05 -12.29 -15.16
CA ALA A 105 3.59 -13.54 -14.65
C ALA A 105 5.08 -13.32 -14.39
N SER A 106 5.41 -12.96 -13.16
CA SER A 106 6.77 -12.87 -12.71
C SER A 106 7.30 -14.28 -12.86
N THR A 107 8.18 -14.51 -13.84
CA THR A 107 9.18 -15.55 -13.68
C THR A 107 9.71 -15.42 -12.27
N PRO A 108 9.79 -16.50 -11.48
CA PRO A 108 10.28 -16.43 -10.11
C PRO A 108 11.72 -15.92 -10.17
N SER A 109 11.89 -14.60 -10.12
CA SER A 109 13.19 -13.98 -9.99
C SER A 109 13.54 -14.18 -8.53
N ALA A 110 14.46 -15.10 -8.30
CA ALA A 110 15.08 -15.39 -7.02
C ALA A 110 15.95 -14.22 -6.52
N SER A 111 15.51 -12.98 -6.74
CA SER A 111 16.10 -11.85 -6.03
C SER A 111 15.58 -11.93 -4.60
N PRO A 112 16.46 -12.04 -3.59
CA PRO A 112 16.04 -11.92 -2.21
C PRO A 112 15.21 -10.65 -2.12
N ALA A 113 14.00 -10.75 -1.55
CA ALA A 113 13.21 -9.57 -1.24
C ALA A 113 14.12 -8.64 -0.42
N ALA A 114 14.70 -7.62 -1.07
CA ALA A 114 15.56 -6.67 -0.43
C ALA A 114 14.76 -6.17 0.78
N ALA A 115 15.34 -6.33 1.98
CA ALA A 115 14.65 -6.07 3.23
C ALA A 115 13.93 -4.73 3.12
N MET A 116 12.61 -4.79 2.97
CA MET A 116 11.87 -3.58 2.68
C MET A 116 11.99 -2.66 3.90
N PRO A 117 12.28 -1.37 3.69
CA PRO A 117 12.24 -0.41 4.79
C PRO A 117 10.86 -0.49 5.44
N ALA A 118 10.80 -0.34 6.77
CA ALA A 118 9.55 -0.34 7.50
C ALA A 118 8.57 0.66 6.85
N LEU A 119 7.48 0.14 6.30
CA LEU A 119 6.42 0.94 5.64
C LEU A 119 5.34 1.39 6.63
N GLY A 120 5.43 0.93 7.87
CA GLY A 120 4.46 1.21 8.91
C GLY A 120 4.49 2.67 9.36
N ASP A 121 3.31 3.21 9.65
CA ASP A 121 3.14 4.53 10.26
C ASP A 121 2.35 4.38 11.56
N SER A 122 3.02 4.60 12.69
CA SER A 122 2.43 4.38 14.02
C SER A 122 1.24 5.30 14.33
N ARG A 123 1.03 6.35 13.54
CA ARG A 123 -0.15 7.23 13.68
C ARG A 123 -1.41 6.58 13.13
N VAL A 124 -1.29 5.64 12.19
CA VAL A 124 -2.42 4.90 11.63
C VAL A 124 -2.82 3.80 12.61
N ARG A 125 -3.94 4.02 13.29
CA ARG A 125 -4.41 3.17 14.40
C ARG A 125 -5.51 2.19 14.01
N ALA A 126 -6.09 2.36 12.82
CA ALA A 126 -7.11 1.47 12.28
C ALA A 126 -6.98 1.38 10.76
N VAL A 127 -7.16 0.18 10.21
CA VAL A 127 -7.18 -0.03 8.76
C VAL A 127 -8.38 -0.86 8.31
N VAL A 128 -8.93 -0.50 7.15
CA VAL A 128 -9.96 -1.28 6.46
C VAL A 128 -9.46 -1.62 5.07
N ALA A 129 -9.28 -2.91 4.80
CA ALA A 129 -8.83 -3.42 3.51
C ALA A 129 -9.98 -4.13 2.80
N LEU A 130 -10.48 -3.52 1.71
CA LEU A 130 -11.60 -4.04 0.91
C LEU A 130 -11.07 -4.76 -0.31
N ALA A 131 -11.42 -6.04 -0.48
CA ALA A 131 -10.91 -6.89 -1.56
C ALA A 131 -9.40 -6.67 -1.83
N PRO A 132 -8.53 -6.74 -0.81
CA PRO A 132 -7.12 -6.39 -0.97
C PRO A 132 -6.45 -7.35 -1.93
N ALA A 133 -5.31 -6.95 -2.50
CA ALA A 133 -4.32 -7.86 -3.08
C ALA A 133 -3.66 -8.74 -1.97
N GLY A 134 -4.49 -9.50 -1.26
CA GLY A 134 -4.19 -10.19 0.00
C GLY A 134 -3.30 -11.40 -0.16
N ALA A 135 -3.23 -11.99 -1.36
CA ALA A 135 -2.34 -13.10 -1.67
C ALA A 135 -0.86 -12.79 -1.36
N MET A 136 -0.48 -11.51 -1.37
CA MET A 136 0.88 -11.08 -0.99
C MET A 136 1.17 -11.12 0.52
N PHE A 137 0.16 -11.33 1.36
CA PHE A 137 0.27 -11.34 2.82
C PHE A 137 -0.14 -12.67 3.47
N MET A 138 -0.87 -13.52 2.75
CA MET A 138 -1.41 -14.77 3.29
C MET A 138 -0.37 -15.89 3.31
N PRO A 139 -0.35 -16.75 4.35
CA PRO A 139 0.37 -18.02 4.30
C PRO A 139 -0.26 -18.94 3.24
N THR A 140 0.57 -19.72 2.54
CA THR A 140 0.10 -20.80 1.68
C THR A 140 -0.69 -21.79 2.53
N ARG A 141 -1.98 -21.98 2.25
CA ARG A 141 -2.72 -23.10 2.84
C ARG A 141 -2.21 -24.38 2.19
N SER A 142 -1.73 -25.33 2.99
CA SER A 142 -1.48 -26.68 2.50
C SER A 142 -2.81 -27.31 2.08
N PRO A 143 -2.87 -28.03 0.94
CA PRO A 143 -4.03 -28.82 0.61
C PRO A 143 -4.21 -29.90 1.68
N ARG A 144 -5.44 -30.05 2.17
CA ARG A 144 -5.85 -31.19 2.99
C ARG A 144 -6.19 -32.38 2.09
#